data_AF-A0A9W6G3N8-F1
#
_entry.id   AF-A0A9W6G3N8-F1
#
_cell.length_a   1.000
_cell.length_b   1.000
_cell.length_c   1.000
_cell.angle_alpha   90.00
_cell.angle_beta   90.00
_cell.angle_gamma   90.00
#
_symmetry.space_group_name_H-M   'P 1'
#
loop_
_entity.id
_entity.type
_entity.pdbx_description
1 polymer ?
#
loop_
_entity_poly.entity_id
_entity_poly.type
_entity_poly.pdbx_seq_one_letter_code
_entity_poly.pdbx_strand_id
1 'polypeptide(L)'
;MKRLIALLLLVAALAFVPRAEAFSLSLEPPSRTITVGDTATFTLRLSDLTSPIFFTDYAVSILFDSSILSFDSAYFITGTGTATLLPDNLILEGVSLLTDPVSAPLDLASLTFTGINTGTSDLIIAANTFADLNTLNFFEADSVSNAQVSVVPEPGTLILLGAGLAGLAVWRRRRP
;
A
#
# COMPACT_ATOMS: atom_id res chain seq x y z
N MET A 1 -7.01 8.69 56.28
CA MET A 1 -5.69 8.56 55.63
C MET A 1 -5.69 7.54 54.47
N LYS A 2 -6.08 6.27 54.68
CA LYS A 2 -6.10 5.24 53.60
C LYS A 2 -6.95 5.60 52.37
N ARG A 3 -8.10 6.27 52.55
CA ARG A 3 -8.99 6.70 51.46
C ARG A 3 -8.41 7.83 50.59
N LEU A 4 -7.61 8.72 51.18
CA LEU A 4 -6.92 9.80 50.47
C LEU A 4 -5.76 9.26 49.61
N ILE A 5 -5.03 8.27 50.13
CA ILE A 5 -3.95 7.59 49.39
C ILE A 5 -4.52 6.80 48.20
N ALA A 6 -5.65 6.10 48.38
CA ALA A 6 -6.31 5.38 47.30
C ALA A 6 -6.82 6.31 46.19
N LEU A 7 -7.36 7.48 46.56
CA LEU A 7 -7.86 8.46 45.58
C LEU A 7 -6.71 9.14 44.81
N LEU A 8 -5.58 9.39 45.48
CA LEU A 8 -4.39 9.95 44.85
C LEU A 8 -3.68 8.94 43.93
N LEU A 9 -3.67 7.65 44.28
CA LEU A 9 -3.22 6.57 43.40
C LEU A 9 -4.13 6.37 42.18
N LEU A 10 -5.45 6.49 42.36
CA LEU A 10 -6.40 6.43 41.25
C LEU A 10 -6.17 7.60 40.27
N VAL A 11 -5.98 8.82 40.78
CA VAL A 11 -5.69 10.00 39.94
C VAL A 11 -4.33 9.89 39.24
N ALA A 12 -3.31 9.36 39.92
CA ALA A 12 -2.00 9.10 39.29
C ALA A 12 -2.07 8.01 38.20
N ALA A 13 -2.91 6.98 38.39
CA ALA A 13 -3.16 5.96 37.36
C ALA A 13 -3.93 6.51 36.15
N LEU A 14 -4.84 7.47 36.35
CA LEU A 14 -5.54 8.16 35.25
C LEU A 14 -4.68 9.20 34.53
N ALA A 15 -3.57 9.66 35.12
CA ALA A 15 -2.64 10.59 34.48
C ALA A 15 -1.67 9.90 33.49
N PHE A 16 -1.55 8.57 33.58
CA PHE A 16 -0.82 7.74 32.61
C PHE A 16 -1.78 7.20 31.55
N VAL A 17 -2.35 8.10 30.73
CA VAL A 17 -2.93 7.66 29.45
C VAL A 17 -1.77 7.60 28.45
N PRO A 18 -1.38 6.42 27.93
CA PRO A 18 -0.47 6.39 26.80
C PRO A 18 -1.14 7.17 25.66
N ARG A 19 -0.46 8.21 25.16
CA ARG A 19 -0.86 8.82 23.89
C ARG A 19 -0.61 7.78 22.81
N ALA A 20 -1.68 7.19 22.28
CA ALA A 20 -1.62 6.51 21.00
C ALA A 20 -1.48 7.61 19.93
N GLU A 21 -0.37 7.62 19.21
CA GLU A 21 -0.29 8.41 17.97
C GLU A 21 -1.22 7.74 16.97
N ALA A 22 -2.30 8.43 16.61
CA ALA A 22 -3.23 7.94 15.61
C ALA A 22 -2.74 8.42 14.24
N PHE A 23 -2.66 7.50 13.30
CA PHE A 23 -2.38 7.79 11.89
C PHE A 23 -3.00 6.71 11.03
N SER A 24 -3.07 7.03 9.74
CA SER A 24 -3.71 6.20 8.72
C SER A 24 -2.65 5.66 7.76
N LEU A 25 -2.80 4.41 7.34
CA LEU A 25 -1.97 3.79 6.31
C LEU A 25 -2.84 3.42 5.11
N SER A 26 -2.47 3.86 3.91
CA SER A 26 -3.24 3.59 2.69
C SER A 26 -2.38 3.15 1.51
N LEU A 27 -3.02 2.42 0.60
CA LEU A 27 -2.52 2.19 -0.75
C LEU A 27 -3.23 3.14 -1.72
N GLU A 28 -2.46 3.97 -2.42
CA GLU A 28 -2.98 5.00 -3.33
C GLU A 28 -2.58 4.72 -4.78
N PRO A 29 -3.52 4.73 -5.75
CA PRO A 29 -4.95 4.98 -5.56
C PRO A 29 -5.69 3.77 -4.95
N PRO A 30 -6.92 3.94 -4.43
CA PRO A 30 -7.67 2.86 -3.80
C PRO A 30 -8.16 1.80 -4.80
N SER A 31 -8.20 2.11 -6.10
CA SER A 31 -8.53 1.12 -7.12
C SER A 31 -7.88 1.39 -8.47
N ARG A 32 -7.62 0.31 -9.21
CA ARG A 32 -7.16 0.34 -10.61
C ARG A 32 -7.88 -0.72 -11.45
N THR A 33 -8.07 -0.39 -12.71
CA THR A 33 -8.44 -1.36 -13.74
C THR A 33 -7.33 -1.39 -14.79
N ILE A 34 -6.80 -2.58 -15.06
CA ILE A 34 -5.73 -2.83 -16.02
C ILE A 34 -6.11 -4.00 -16.93
N THR A 35 -5.50 -4.12 -18.10
CA THR A 35 -5.65 -5.34 -18.91
C THR A 35 -4.64 -6.40 -18.49
N VAL A 36 -4.86 -7.66 -18.87
CA VAL A 36 -3.82 -8.69 -18.74
C VAL A 36 -2.56 -8.22 -19.48
N GLY A 37 -1.41 -8.34 -18.84
CA GLY A 37 -0.10 -7.87 -19.32
C GLY A 37 0.26 -6.43 -18.94
N ASP A 38 -0.72 -5.61 -18.51
CA ASP A 38 -0.46 -4.25 -18.05
C ASP A 38 -0.01 -4.21 -16.59
N THR A 39 0.64 -3.11 -16.21
CA THR A 39 1.10 -2.87 -14.83
C THR A 39 0.27 -1.80 -14.12
N ALA A 40 0.04 -1.97 -12.82
CA ALA A 40 -0.51 -0.97 -11.92
C ALA A 40 0.49 -0.61 -10.82
N THR A 41 0.55 0.67 -10.46
CA THR A 41 1.41 1.18 -9.39
C THR A 41 0.58 1.75 -8.26
N PHE A 42 0.96 1.41 -7.02
CA PHE A 42 0.34 1.84 -5.77
C PHE A 42 1.38 2.44 -4.84
N THR A 43 1.09 3.59 -4.27
CA THR A 43 1.92 4.22 -3.24
C THR A 43 1.41 3.82 -1.86
N LEU A 44 2.28 3.23 -1.05
CA LEU A 44 2.06 3.05 0.37
C LEU A 44 2.27 4.39 1.07
N ARG A 45 1.18 4.97 1.60
CA ARG A 45 1.15 6.32 2.16
C ARG A 45 0.72 6.30 3.61
N LEU A 46 1.47 7.01 4.44
CA LEU A 46 1.12 7.36 5.79
C LEU A 46 0.42 8.73 5.79
N SER A 47 -0.73 8.84 6.43
CA SER A 47 -1.52 10.07 6.55
C SER A 47 -1.95 10.35 8.00
N ASP A 48 -2.45 11.55 8.26
CA ASP A 48 -3.10 11.92 9.53
C ASP A 48 -2.25 11.79 10.80
N LEU A 49 -0.92 11.92 10.72
CA LEU A 49 -0.07 11.99 11.92
C LEU A 49 -0.50 13.14 12.84
N THR A 50 -0.89 12.79 14.06
CA THR A 50 -1.32 13.76 15.07
C THR A 50 -0.18 14.61 15.64
N SER A 51 1.06 14.12 15.57
CA SER A 51 2.28 14.85 15.92
C SER A 51 3.44 14.40 15.03
N PRO A 52 4.45 15.26 14.80
CA PRO A 52 5.65 14.84 14.10
C PRO A 52 6.38 13.71 14.83
N ILE A 53 6.79 12.67 14.11
CA ILE A 53 7.47 11.48 14.67
C ILE A 53 8.86 11.29 14.07
N PHE A 54 9.76 10.66 14.83
CA PHE A 54 11.06 10.21 14.30
C PHE A 54 10.89 8.79 13.79
N PHE A 55 10.36 8.71 12.59
CA PHE A 55 10.12 7.47 11.88
C PHE A 55 11.46 6.81 11.50
N THR A 56 11.73 5.60 12.00
CA THR A 56 13.02 4.93 11.77
C THR A 56 12.93 3.64 11.00
N ASP A 57 11.94 2.80 11.32
CA ASP A 57 11.77 1.49 10.70
C ASP A 57 10.28 1.18 10.54
N TYR A 58 9.97 0.37 9.54
CA TYR A 58 8.64 -0.14 9.31
C TYR A 58 8.64 -1.51 8.66
N ALA A 59 7.65 -2.32 9.03
CA ALA A 59 7.33 -3.58 8.39
C ALA A 59 5.86 -3.57 7.99
N VAL A 60 5.56 -3.89 6.72
CA VAL A 60 4.19 -3.95 6.21
C VAL A 60 4.01 -5.23 5.39
N SER A 61 2.94 -5.97 5.67
CA SER A 61 2.54 -7.16 4.91
C SER A 61 1.30 -6.83 4.09
N ILE A 62 1.37 -7.12 2.79
CA ILE A 62 0.30 -6.89 1.83
C ILE A 62 -0.09 -8.23 1.21
N LEU A 63 -1.32 -8.65 1.45
CA LEU A 63 -1.91 -9.82 0.81
C LEU A 63 -2.50 -9.44 -0.54
N PHE A 64 -2.34 -10.33 -1.51
CA PHE A 64 -2.92 -10.20 -2.85
C PHE A 64 -3.12 -11.59 -3.46
N ASP A 65 -3.92 -11.70 -4.52
CA ASP A 65 -4.13 -12.95 -5.24
C ASP A 65 -3.04 -13.13 -6.32
N SER A 66 -2.07 -14.01 -6.07
CA SER A 66 -0.96 -14.29 -6.99
C SER A 66 -1.37 -15.08 -8.24
N SER A 67 -2.61 -15.57 -8.31
CA SER A 67 -3.18 -16.15 -9.53
C SER A 67 -3.71 -15.08 -10.50
N ILE A 68 -3.91 -13.85 -10.03
CA ILE A 68 -4.42 -12.70 -10.79
C ILE A 68 -3.34 -11.64 -11.02
N LEU A 69 -2.53 -11.35 -10.00
CA LEU A 69 -1.45 -10.36 -10.06
C LEU A 69 -0.09 -11.00 -9.83
N SER A 70 0.94 -10.43 -10.45
CA SER A 70 2.34 -10.68 -10.11
C SER A 70 2.95 -9.41 -9.53
N PHE A 71 3.68 -9.51 -8.42
CA PHE A 71 4.47 -8.40 -7.92
C PHE A 71 5.74 -8.24 -8.76
N ASP A 72 6.04 -7.01 -9.19
CA ASP A 72 7.20 -6.73 -10.03
C ASP A 72 8.33 -6.07 -9.25
N SER A 73 8.03 -4.98 -8.55
CA SER A 73 9.04 -4.21 -7.83
C SER A 73 8.47 -3.32 -6.74
N ALA A 74 9.33 -2.96 -5.79
CA ALA A 74 9.09 -1.92 -4.80
C ALA A 74 10.22 -0.89 -4.87
N TYR A 75 9.84 0.38 -4.86
CA TYR A 75 10.75 1.52 -4.74
C TYR A 75 10.49 2.23 -3.41
N PHE A 76 11.47 2.21 -2.51
CA PHE A 76 11.40 2.86 -1.20
C PHE A 76 11.66 4.36 -1.38
N ILE A 77 10.70 5.20 -1.00
CA ILE A 77 10.72 6.65 -1.28
C ILE A 77 11.44 7.41 -0.18
N THR A 78 11.15 7.08 1.08
CA THR A 78 11.62 7.78 2.28
C THR A 78 12.66 6.98 3.06
N GLY A 79 13.46 6.19 2.34
CA GLY A 79 14.51 5.38 2.94
C GLY A 79 15.01 4.26 2.03
N THR A 80 15.52 3.21 2.66
CA THR A 80 15.96 1.97 2.02
C THR A 80 15.21 0.80 2.61
N GLY A 81 15.03 -0.28 1.85
CA GLY A 81 14.33 -1.44 2.38
C GLY A 81 14.46 -2.66 1.50
N THR A 82 13.74 -3.70 1.90
CA THR A 82 13.65 -4.99 1.22
C THR A 82 12.20 -5.36 0.99
N ALA A 83 11.94 -5.91 -0.18
CA ALA A 83 10.66 -6.50 -0.53
C ALA A 83 10.85 -8.01 -0.70
N THR A 84 10.20 -8.79 0.17
CA THR A 84 10.25 -10.25 0.15
C THR A 84 8.91 -10.80 -0.31
N LEU A 85 8.92 -11.55 -1.40
CA LEU A 85 7.73 -12.16 -1.97
C LEU A 85 7.55 -13.58 -1.44
N LEU A 86 6.44 -13.80 -0.73
CA LEU A 86 5.90 -15.11 -0.38
C LEU A 86 4.65 -15.38 -1.24
N PRO A 87 4.15 -16.62 -1.31
CA PRO A 87 2.87 -16.89 -1.97
C PRO A 87 1.76 -16.00 -1.40
N ASP A 88 1.09 -15.24 -2.27
CA ASP A 88 -0.02 -14.33 -1.94
C ASP A 88 0.30 -13.25 -0.88
N ASN A 89 1.57 -13.04 -0.54
CA ASN A 89 1.97 -12.11 0.52
C ASN A 89 3.29 -11.41 0.17
N LEU A 90 3.24 -10.10 0.10
CA LEU A 90 4.39 -9.21 -0.03
C LEU A 90 4.75 -8.65 1.34
N ILE A 91 5.98 -8.90 1.80
CA ILE A 91 6.51 -8.30 3.02
C ILE A 91 7.48 -7.18 2.63
N LEU A 92 7.20 -5.98 3.12
CA LEU A 92 8.05 -4.80 2.98
C LEU A 92 8.68 -4.51 4.33
N GLU A 93 10.00 -4.37 4.36
CA GLU A 93 10.74 -3.92 5.54
C GLU A 93 11.56 -2.71 5.10
N GLY A 94 11.42 -1.57 5.78
CA GLY A 94 12.00 -0.30 5.34
C GLY A 94 12.54 0.51 6.49
N VAL A 95 13.79 0.95 6.36
CA VAL A 95 14.45 1.87 7.29
C VAL A 95 14.44 3.26 6.68
N SER A 96 13.95 4.23 7.43
CA SER A 96 13.97 5.62 7.04
C SER A 96 15.35 6.24 7.23
N LEU A 97 15.74 7.07 6.27
CA LEU A 97 16.99 7.84 6.33
C LEU A 97 16.74 9.30 6.75
N LEU A 98 15.51 9.61 7.15
CA LEU A 98 15.14 10.93 7.63
C LEU A 98 15.72 11.14 9.03
N THR A 99 16.36 12.30 9.24
CA THR A 99 17.02 12.66 10.50
C THR A 99 16.23 13.68 11.31
N ASP A 100 15.24 14.30 10.68
CA ASP A 100 14.33 15.26 11.29
C ASP A 100 12.95 14.62 11.47
N PRO A 101 12.15 15.06 12.47
CA PRO A 101 10.80 14.55 12.66
C PRO A 101 9.93 14.89 11.46
N VAL A 102 9.16 13.90 11.00
CA VAL A 102 8.31 14.00 9.81
C VAL A 102 6.85 14.21 10.17
N SER A 103 6.18 15.02 9.35
CA SER A 103 4.74 15.24 9.39
C SER A 103 4.07 14.51 8.22
N ALA A 104 2.81 14.11 8.40
CA ALA A 104 2.00 13.53 7.34
C ALA A 104 1.52 14.59 6.32
N PRO A 105 1.21 14.20 5.07
CA PRO A 105 1.34 12.85 4.51
C PRO A 105 2.78 12.48 4.14
N LEU A 106 3.12 11.20 4.24
CA LEU A 106 4.43 10.67 3.92
C LEU A 106 4.31 9.42 3.03
N ASP A 107 4.94 9.46 1.86
CA ASP A 107 4.99 8.30 0.96
C ASP A 107 6.16 7.39 1.36
N LEU A 108 5.87 6.13 1.67
CA LEU A 108 6.84 5.17 2.18
C LEU A 108 7.50 4.39 1.04
N ALA A 109 6.68 3.80 0.18
CA ALA A 109 7.12 2.99 -0.95
C ALA A 109 6.13 3.08 -2.12
N SER A 110 6.64 2.87 -3.33
CA SER A 110 5.85 2.67 -4.55
C SER A 110 5.96 1.22 -4.96
N LEU A 111 4.82 0.56 -5.14
CA LEU A 111 4.68 -0.87 -5.41
C LEU A 111 4.10 -1.07 -6.80
N THR A 112 4.70 -1.93 -7.61
CA THR A 112 4.24 -2.21 -8.97
C THR A 112 3.83 -3.68 -9.10
N PHE A 113 2.65 -3.89 -9.69
CA PHE A 113 2.07 -5.20 -9.95
C PHE A 113 1.67 -5.32 -11.43
N THR A 114 1.87 -6.50 -12.02
CA THR A 114 1.41 -6.84 -13.37
C THR A 114 0.16 -7.73 -13.28
N GLY A 115 -0.85 -7.44 -14.09
CA GLY A 115 -2.01 -8.33 -14.25
C GLY A 115 -1.67 -9.55 -15.09
N ILE A 116 -1.70 -10.75 -14.52
CA ILE A 116 -1.33 -12.00 -15.23
C ILE A 116 -2.54 -12.84 -15.63
N ASN A 117 -3.69 -12.62 -15.00
CA ASN A 117 -4.92 -13.31 -15.32
C ASN A 117 -6.12 -12.39 -15.07
N THR A 118 -7.24 -12.67 -15.73
CA THR A 118 -8.47 -11.88 -15.55
C THR A 118 -9.10 -12.15 -14.19
N GLY A 119 -9.56 -11.11 -13.51
CA GLY A 119 -10.19 -11.22 -12.20
C GLY A 119 -10.04 -9.95 -11.39
N THR A 120 -10.32 -10.04 -10.10
CA THR A 120 -10.11 -8.94 -9.16
C THR A 120 -9.26 -9.45 -8.01
N SER A 121 -8.17 -8.73 -7.72
CA SER A 121 -7.35 -8.95 -6.53
C SER A 121 -7.48 -7.74 -5.61
N ASP A 122 -7.85 -7.98 -4.36
CA ASP A 122 -7.68 -6.99 -3.31
C ASP A 122 -6.19 -6.90 -2.94
N LEU A 123 -5.73 -5.71 -2.58
CA LEU A 123 -4.43 -5.45 -1.98
C LEU A 123 -4.68 -5.10 -0.52
N ILE A 124 -4.54 -6.08 0.36
CA ILE A 124 -4.95 -5.97 1.76
C ILE A 124 -3.70 -5.77 2.61
N ILE A 125 -3.61 -4.64 3.31
CA ILE A 125 -2.58 -4.46 4.34
C ILE A 125 -2.98 -5.32 5.55
N ALA A 126 -2.34 -6.47 5.71
CA ALA A 126 -2.70 -7.48 6.71
C ALA A 126 -1.98 -7.28 8.04
N ALA A 127 -0.78 -6.73 8.00
CA ALA A 127 -0.02 -6.35 9.18
C ALA A 127 0.80 -5.10 8.87
N ASN A 128 0.98 -4.26 9.86
CA ASN A 128 1.86 -3.11 9.77
C ASN A 128 2.48 -2.85 11.15
N THR A 129 3.74 -2.44 11.18
CA THR A 129 4.44 -2.10 12.41
C THR A 129 5.44 -1.01 12.09
N PHE A 130 5.54 -0.03 12.97
CA PHE A 130 6.35 1.15 12.81
C PHE A 130 7.12 1.45 14.09
N ALA A 131 8.33 1.99 13.95
CA ALA A 131 9.19 2.33 15.09
C ALA A 131 9.43 3.85 15.17
N ASP A 132 9.19 4.41 16.36
CA ASP A 132 9.49 5.81 16.68
C ASP A 132 10.68 5.90 17.65
N LEU A 133 11.72 6.61 17.23
CA LEU A 133 12.93 6.78 18.02
C LEU A 133 12.72 7.63 19.27
N ASN A 134 11.75 8.54 19.27
CA ASN A 134 11.46 9.39 20.44
C ASN A 134 10.91 8.58 21.61
N THR A 135 10.02 7.64 21.32
CA THR A 135 9.33 6.85 22.33
C THR A 135 9.94 5.47 22.54
N LEU A 136 10.82 5.01 21.63
CA LEU A 136 11.38 3.66 21.59
C LEU A 136 10.29 2.57 21.59
N ASN A 137 9.11 2.89 21.06
CA ASN A 137 7.97 2.01 20.98
C ASN A 137 7.70 1.60 19.54
N PHE A 138 7.07 0.43 19.42
CA PHE A 138 6.44 0.00 18.18
C PHE A 138 4.96 0.36 18.22
N PHE A 139 4.43 0.75 17.07
CA PHE A 139 3.04 1.10 16.92
C PHE A 139 2.52 0.64 15.56
N GLU A 140 1.20 0.58 15.45
CA GLU A 140 0.47 0.21 14.24
C GLU A 140 -0.42 1.38 13.83
N ALA A 141 -0.81 1.41 12.56
CA ALA A 141 -1.77 2.37 12.04
C ALA A 141 -3.14 2.13 12.70
N ASP A 142 -3.77 3.22 13.15
CA ASP A 142 -5.11 3.18 13.75
C ASP A 142 -6.17 2.89 12.69
N SER A 143 -5.95 3.39 11.47
CA SER A 143 -6.80 3.09 10.34
C SER A 143 -5.99 2.62 9.12
N VAL A 144 -6.56 1.67 8.39
CA VAL A 144 -5.93 1.04 7.23
C VAL A 144 -6.89 1.08 6.06
N SER A 145 -6.43 1.62 4.92
CA SER A 145 -7.18 1.66 3.68
C SER A 145 -6.51 0.80 2.62
N ASN A 146 -7.16 -0.32 2.31
CA ASN A 146 -6.74 -1.25 1.27
C ASN A 146 -6.95 -0.67 -0.13
N ALA A 147 -6.40 -1.36 -1.13
CA ALA A 147 -6.68 -1.06 -2.54
C ALA A 147 -7.20 -2.30 -3.27
N GLN A 148 -7.63 -2.11 -4.52
CA GLN A 148 -8.11 -3.20 -5.37
C GLN A 148 -7.61 -3.04 -6.82
N VAL A 149 -7.25 -4.15 -7.45
CA VAL A 149 -6.93 -4.22 -8.87
C VAL A 149 -7.93 -5.12 -9.57
N SER A 150 -8.58 -4.60 -10.61
CA SER A 150 -9.38 -5.39 -11.54
C SER A 150 -8.60 -5.58 -12.84
N VAL A 151 -8.30 -6.83 -13.18
CA VAL A 151 -7.62 -7.21 -14.41
C VAL A 151 -8.67 -7.71 -15.41
N VAL A 152 -8.80 -7.01 -16.53
CA VAL A 152 -9.76 -7.33 -17.59
C VAL A 152 -9.04 -7.90 -18.82
N PRO A 153 -9.74 -8.69 -19.67
CA PRO A 153 -9.16 -9.10 -20.95
C PRO A 153 -8.72 -7.90 -21.80
N GLU A 154 -7.71 -8.09 -22.65
CA GLU A 154 -7.37 -7.11 -23.69
C GLU A 154 -8.62 -6.75 -24.52
N PRO A 155 -8.82 -5.47 -24.87
CA PRO A 155 -9.97 -5.06 -25.66
C PRO A 155 -10.01 -5.80 -27.01
N GLY A 156 -11.04 -6.62 -27.22
CA GLY A 156 -11.30 -7.28 -28.51
C GLY A 156 -11.49 -6.29 -29.67
N THR A 157 -11.61 -5.00 -29.37
CA THR A 157 -11.58 -3.91 -30.35
C THR A 157 -10.28 -3.89 -31.16
N LEU A 158 -9.14 -4.32 -30.62
CA LEU A 158 -7.89 -4.42 -31.39
C LEU A 158 -7.97 -5.50 -32.47
N ILE A 159 -8.55 -6.65 -32.13
CA ILE A 159 -8.83 -7.73 -33.09
C ILE A 159 -9.84 -7.24 -34.13
N LEU A 160 -10.91 -6.57 -33.70
CA LEU A 160 -11.95 -6.05 -34.60
C LEU A 160 -11.39 -4.98 -35.55
N LEU A 161 -10.55 -4.07 -35.04
CA LEU A 161 -9.87 -3.04 -35.82
C LEU A 161 -8.91 -3.67 -36.83
N GLY A 162 -8.10 -4.64 -36.40
CA GLY A 162 -7.20 -5.38 -37.27
C GLY A 162 -7.95 -6.13 -38.38
N ALA A 163 -9.03 -6.84 -38.02
CA ALA A 163 -9.89 -7.53 -38.98
C ALA A 163 -10.59 -6.56 -39.95
N GLY A 164 -11.06 -5.41 -39.44
CA GLY A 164 -11.68 -4.36 -40.24
C GLY A 164 -10.72 -3.73 -41.26
N LEU A 165 -9.50 -3.40 -40.83
CA LEU A 165 -8.45 -2.87 -41.71
C LEU A 165 -8.00 -3.89 -42.75
N ALA A 166 -7.84 -5.15 -42.37
CA ALA A 166 -7.54 -6.24 -43.29
C ALA A 166 -8.66 -6.42 -44.33
N GLY A 167 -9.92 -6.40 -43.90
CA GLY A 167 -11.09 -6.45 -44.78
C GLY A 167 -11.13 -5.30 -45.78
N LEU A 168 -10.87 -4.07 -45.34
CA LEU A 168 -10.80 -2.88 -46.19
C LEU A 168 -9.67 -3.00 -47.23
N ALA A 169 -8.49 -3.46 -46.82
CA ALA A 169 -7.36 -3.65 -47.72
C ALA A 169 -7.64 -4.68 -48.81
N VAL A 170 -8.28 -5.81 -48.47
CA VAL A 170 -8.71 -6.82 -49.42
C VAL A 170 -9.78 -6.28 -50.37
N TRP A 171 -10.74 -5.51 -49.85
CA TRP A 171 -11.79 -4.89 -50.68
C TRP A 171 -11.22 -3.88 -51.68
N ARG A 172 -10.26 -3.04 -51.26
CA ARG A 172 -9.58 -2.09 -52.14
C ARG A 172 -8.82 -2.78 -53.28
N ARG A 173 -8.23 -3.95 -53.03
CA ARG A 173 -7.55 -4.74 -54.08
C ARG A 173 -8.51 -5.35 -55.11
N ARG A 174 -9.80 -5.50 -54.77
CA ARG A 174 -10.83 -6.07 -55.66
C ARG A 174 -11.59 -5.02 -56.47
N ARG A 175 -11.41 -3.73 -56.18
CA ARG A 175 -11.97 -2.61 -56.95
C ARG A 175 -10.84 -1.90 -57.71
N PRO A 176 -10.57 -2.28 -58.98
CA PRO A 176 -9.66 -1.53 -59.85
C PRO A 176 -10.19 -0.12 -60.14
#